data_AF-H9F169-F1
#
_entry.id   AF-H9F169-F1
#
_cell.length_a   1.000
_cell.length_b   1.000
_cell.length_c   1.000
_cell.angle_alpha   90.00
_cell.angle_beta   90.00
_cell.angle_gamma   90.00
#
_symmetry.space_group_name_H-M   'P 1'
#
loop_
_entity.id
_entity.type
_entity.pdbx_description
1 polymer ?
#
loop_
_entity_poly.entity_id
_entity_poly.type
_entity_poly.pdbx_seq_one_letter_code
_entity_poly.pdbx_strand_id
1 'polypeptide(L)'
;MVFESVVVDVLNRFLGDYVVDLDTSQLSLGIWKGAVALKNLQIKENALSQLDVPFKVKVGHIGNLKLIIPWKNLYSQPVEAVLEEIYLLIVPSSRIKYDPIKEEKQLMEAKQQELKRIEEAKQKVVDQEQHLPEKQDTFAEKLVTQIIKNLQVKISSIHIRYEDDITNRD
;
A
#
# COMPACT_ATOMS: atom_id res chain seq x y z
N MET A 1 -17.10 14.28 -2.22
CA MET A 1 -18.13 13.68 -1.34
C MET A 1 -17.46 12.72 -0.35
N VAL A 2 -18.06 12.41 0.80
CA VAL A 2 -17.42 11.64 1.90
C VAL A 2 -16.91 10.24 1.50
N PHE A 3 -17.60 9.54 0.58
CA PHE A 3 -17.17 8.21 0.12
C PHE A 3 -15.92 8.26 -0.76
N GLU A 4 -15.79 9.29 -1.60
CA GLU A 4 -14.62 9.47 -2.47
C GLU A 4 -13.37 9.69 -1.64
N SER A 5 -13.45 10.54 -0.61
CA SER A 5 -12.32 10.77 0.29
C SER A 5 -11.93 9.48 1.03
N VAL A 6 -12.89 8.66 1.48
CA VAL A 6 -12.58 7.38 2.13
C VAL A 6 -11.84 6.42 1.19
N VAL A 7 -12.25 6.31 -0.08
CA VAL A 7 -11.55 5.45 -1.05
C VAL A 7 -10.15 5.98 -1.34
N VAL A 8 -10.01 7.28 -1.56
CA VAL A 8 -8.71 7.92 -1.80
C VAL A 8 -7.78 7.71 -0.62
N ASP A 9 -8.27 7.87 0.61
CA ASP A 9 -7.51 7.66 1.83
C ASP A 9 -7.05 6.20 1.96
N VAL A 10 -7.92 5.24 1.66
CA VAL A 10 -7.56 3.81 1.65
C VAL A 10 -6.51 3.51 0.59
N LEU A 11 -6.71 3.97 -0.65
CA LEU A 11 -5.75 3.74 -1.74
C LEU A 11 -4.39 4.37 -1.42
N ASN A 12 -4.37 5.61 -0.95
CA ASN A 12 -3.12 6.28 -0.56
C ASN A 12 -2.45 5.59 0.63
N ARG A 13 -3.21 5.17 1.64
CA ARG A 13 -2.65 4.51 2.82
C ARG A 13 -2.04 3.14 2.52
N PHE A 14 -2.66 2.36 1.63
CA PHE A 14 -2.26 0.97 1.39
C PHE A 14 -1.44 0.76 0.11
N LEU A 15 -1.62 1.60 -0.91
CA LEU A 15 -0.86 1.52 -2.16
C LEU A 15 0.21 2.61 -2.27
N GLY A 16 0.11 3.68 -1.48
CA GLY A 16 1.06 4.80 -1.52
C GLY A 16 2.50 4.39 -1.22
N ASP A 17 2.72 3.34 -0.44
CA ASP A 17 4.08 2.82 -0.17
C ASP A 17 4.65 2.00 -1.34
N TYR A 18 3.79 1.53 -2.26
CA TYR A 18 4.17 0.61 -3.34
C TYR A 18 4.14 1.27 -4.73
N VAL A 19 3.31 2.29 -4.94
CA VAL A 19 3.04 2.89 -6.25
C VAL A 19 3.43 4.37 -6.27
N VAL A 20 4.12 4.80 -7.33
CA VAL A 20 4.50 6.20 -7.57
C VAL A 20 3.26 7.01 -7.96
N ASP A 21 3.09 8.18 -7.34
CA ASP A 21 2.12 9.23 -7.70
C ASP A 21 0.77 8.69 -8.18
N LEU A 22 0.03 8.10 -7.25
CA LEU A 22 -1.30 7.57 -7.50
C LEU A 22 -2.21 8.70 -8.01
N ASP A 23 -2.44 8.75 -9.32
CA ASP A 23 -3.18 9.84 -9.97
C ASP A 23 -4.65 9.79 -9.57
N THR A 24 -4.95 10.48 -8.46
CA THR A 24 -6.29 10.54 -7.88
C THR A 24 -7.29 11.25 -8.79
N SER A 25 -6.84 11.97 -9.82
CA SER A 25 -7.73 12.60 -10.80
C SER A 25 -8.47 11.56 -11.66
N GLN A 26 -7.85 10.40 -11.94
CA GLN A 26 -8.47 9.28 -12.67
C GLN A 26 -9.61 8.62 -11.90
N LEU A 27 -9.69 8.84 -10.59
CA LEU A 27 -10.68 8.22 -9.72
C LEU A 27 -12.09 8.84 -9.86
N SER A 28 -12.17 10.08 -10.36
CA SER A 28 -13.29 11.00 -10.13
C SER A 28 -14.63 10.66 -10.80
N LEU A 29 -14.68 9.77 -11.80
CA LEU A 29 -15.92 9.48 -12.54
C LEU A 29 -16.57 8.13 -12.20
N GLY A 30 -15.82 7.18 -11.63
CA GLY A 30 -16.30 5.80 -11.40
C GLY A 30 -16.75 5.50 -9.96
N ILE A 31 -16.27 6.28 -8.98
CA ILE A 31 -16.50 6.01 -7.55
C ILE A 31 -17.99 6.03 -7.17
N TRP A 32 -18.82 6.86 -7.82
CA TRP A 32 -20.26 6.94 -7.51
C TRP A 32 -21.02 5.65 -7.87
N LYS A 33 -20.55 4.91 -8.89
CA LYS A 33 -21.07 3.59 -9.23
C LYS A 33 -20.40 2.46 -8.43
N GLY A 34 -19.44 2.79 -7.57
CA GLY A 34 -18.64 1.81 -6.84
C GLY A 34 -17.60 1.12 -7.70
N ALA A 35 -17.10 1.75 -8.78
CA ALA A 35 -16.06 1.16 -9.63
C ALA A 35 -14.90 2.13 -9.82
N VAL A 36 -13.73 1.78 -9.29
CA VAL A 36 -12.48 2.51 -9.49
C VAL A 36 -11.64 1.74 -10.50
N ALA A 37 -11.03 2.45 -11.45
CA ALA A 37 -10.08 1.87 -12.37
C ALA A 37 -8.86 2.80 -12.49
N LEU A 38 -7.71 2.26 -12.14
CA LEU A 38 -6.40 2.89 -12.26
C LEU A 38 -5.60 2.14 -13.31
N LYS A 39 -4.86 2.87 -14.14
CA LYS A 39 -4.08 2.30 -15.23
C LYS A 39 -2.63 2.74 -15.18
N ASN A 40 -1.75 1.91 -15.71
CA ASN A 40 -0.34 2.20 -15.90
C ASN A 40 0.36 2.66 -14.61
N LEU A 41 0.12 1.96 -13.51
CA LEU A 41 0.71 2.31 -12.22
C LEU A 41 2.17 1.88 -12.20
N GLN A 42 3.04 2.78 -11.73
CA GLN A 42 4.47 2.51 -11.60
C GLN A 42 4.78 2.07 -10.18
N ILE A 43 5.49 0.94 -10.03
CA ILE A 43 5.90 0.44 -8.72
C ILE A 43 7.19 1.15 -8.29
N LYS A 44 7.24 1.56 -7.02
CA LYS A 44 8.41 2.22 -6.43
C LYS A 44 9.60 1.28 -6.32
N GLU A 45 10.82 1.82 -6.41
CA GLU A 45 12.07 1.04 -6.26
C GLU A 45 12.16 0.35 -4.88
N ASN A 46 11.63 1.01 -3.85
CA ASN A 46 11.59 0.54 -2.46
C ASN A 46 10.32 -0.25 -2.10
N ALA A 47 9.47 -0.61 -3.07
CA ALA A 47 8.22 -1.31 -2.81
C ALA A 47 8.41 -2.67 -2.10
N LEU A 48 9.58 -3.29 -2.26
CA LEU A 48 9.92 -4.58 -1.64
C LEU A 48 10.76 -4.42 -0.36
N SER A 49 11.13 -3.19 0.04
CA SER A 49 12.01 -2.96 1.19
C SER A 49 11.42 -3.42 2.52
N GLN A 50 10.09 -3.42 2.67
CA GLN A 50 9.42 -3.92 3.88
C GLN A 50 9.51 -5.44 4.05
N LEU A 51 9.87 -6.18 2.99
CA LEU A 51 9.97 -7.64 3.02
C LEU A 51 11.35 -8.14 3.52
N ASP A 52 12.27 -7.24 3.87
CA ASP A 52 13.64 -7.55 4.30
C ASP A 52 14.38 -8.49 3.33
N VAL A 53 14.28 -8.18 2.03
CA VAL A 53 14.81 -9.00 0.94
C VAL A 53 16.07 -8.37 0.32
N PRO A 54 17.06 -9.16 -0.12
CA PRO A 54 18.32 -8.67 -0.68
C PRO A 54 18.21 -8.18 -2.14
N PHE A 55 17.03 -7.75 -2.57
CA PHE A 55 16.77 -7.28 -3.92
C PHE A 55 15.87 -6.04 -3.91
N LYS A 56 16.01 -5.23 -4.96
CA LYS A 56 15.22 -4.01 -5.17
C LYS A 56 14.53 -4.03 -6.53
N VAL A 57 13.48 -3.23 -6.68
CA VAL A 57 12.75 -3.10 -7.94
C VAL A 57 13.49 -2.10 -8.83
N LYS A 58 14.07 -2.57 -9.93
CA LYS A 58 14.70 -1.71 -10.95
C LYS A 58 13.65 -1.06 -11.85
N VAL A 59 12.66 -1.83 -12.29
CA VAL A 59 11.50 -1.36 -13.05
C VAL A 59 10.29 -2.16 -12.57
N GLY A 60 9.17 -1.49 -12.32
CA GLY A 60 7.95 -2.18 -11.96
C GLY A 60 6.71 -1.46 -12.48
N HIS A 61 5.75 -2.23 -12.98
CA HIS A 61 4.58 -1.73 -13.66
C HIS A 61 3.36 -2.61 -13.35
N ILE A 62 2.21 -1.98 -13.16
CA ILE A 62 0.90 -2.63 -13.07
C ILE A 62 0.03 -2.01 -14.16
N GLY A 63 -0.38 -2.81 -15.14
CA GLY A 63 -1.17 -2.32 -16.26
C GLY A 63 -2.55 -1.82 -15.82
N ASN A 64 -3.28 -2.62 -15.03
CA ASN A 64 -4.61 -2.24 -14.56
C ASN A 64 -4.84 -2.64 -13.09
N LEU A 65 -5.41 -1.71 -12.32
CA LEU A 65 -5.97 -1.95 -10.99
C LEU A 65 -7.44 -1.53 -11.01
N LYS A 66 -8.36 -2.47 -10.83
CA LYS A 66 -9.80 -2.23 -10.74
C LYS A 66 -10.26 -2.55 -9.33
N LEU A 67 -11.09 -1.70 -8.75
CA LEU A 67 -11.70 -1.91 -7.43
C LEU A 67 -13.20 -1.70 -7.53
N ILE A 68 -13.98 -2.71 -7.18
CA ILE A 68 -15.45 -2.69 -7.19
C ILE A 68 -15.92 -2.71 -5.75
N ILE A 69 -16.53 -1.62 -5.31
CA ILE A 69 -17.02 -1.39 -3.95
C ILE A 69 -18.55 -1.39 -3.96
N PRO A 70 -19.23 -2.41 -3.38
CA PRO A 70 -20.68 -2.46 -3.35
C PRO A 70 -21.24 -1.55 -2.23
N TRP A 71 -21.20 -0.23 -2.41
CA TRP A 71 -21.61 0.76 -1.39
C TRP A 71 -22.95 0.48 -0.71
N LYS A 72 -23.93 -0.03 -1.46
CA LYS A 72 -25.27 -0.36 -0.94
C LYS A 72 -25.31 -1.64 -0.09
N ASN A 73 -24.35 -2.53 -0.28
CA ASN A 73 -24.35 -3.89 0.23
C ASN A 73 -22.99 -4.28 0.88
N LEU A 74 -22.23 -3.33 1.43
CA LEU A 74 -20.90 -3.60 2.02
C LEU A 74 -20.87 -4.69 3.10
N TYR A 75 -22.01 -4.96 3.75
CA TYR A 75 -22.14 -6.02 4.76
C TYR A 75 -22.45 -7.40 4.19
N SER A 76 -22.96 -7.49 2.96
CA SER A 76 -23.42 -8.74 2.34
C SER A 76 -22.69 -9.10 1.05
N GLN A 77 -22.05 -8.14 0.39
CA GLN A 77 -21.26 -8.33 -0.83
C GLN A 77 -19.79 -7.96 -0.60
N PRO A 78 -18.85 -8.69 -1.21
CA PRO A 78 -17.43 -8.41 -1.09
C PRO A 78 -17.00 -7.17 -1.89
N VAL A 79 -15.92 -6.55 -1.45
CA VAL A 79 -15.19 -5.59 -2.27
C VAL A 79 -14.26 -6.39 -3.17
N GLU A 80 -14.27 -6.16 -4.48
CA GLU A 80 -13.43 -6.90 -5.43
C GLU A 80 -12.30 -6.02 -5.94
N ALA A 81 -11.05 -6.43 -5.72
CA ALA A 81 -9.86 -5.82 -6.29
C ALA A 81 -9.25 -6.73 -7.36
N VAL A 82 -9.08 -6.22 -8.57
CA VAL A 82 -8.50 -6.95 -9.70
C VAL A 82 -7.23 -6.23 -10.15
N LEU A 83 -6.09 -6.90 -10.03
CA LEU A 83 -4.81 -6.44 -10.54
C LEU A 83 -4.42 -7.28 -11.75
N GLU A 84 -4.11 -6.62 -12.85
CA GLU A 84 -3.75 -7.25 -14.12
C GLU A 84 -2.42 -6.67 -14.63
N GLU A 85 -1.63 -7.52 -15.29
CA GLU A 85 -0.41 -7.12 -16.01
C GLU A 85 0.65 -6.54 -15.07
N ILE A 86 1.05 -7.34 -14.09
CA ILE A 86 2.12 -6.99 -13.16
C ILE A 86 3.45 -7.42 -13.77
N TYR A 87 4.32 -6.45 -14.04
CA TYR A 87 5.68 -6.67 -14.49
C TYR A 87 6.65 -6.12 -13.47
N LEU A 88 7.55 -6.97 -12.96
CA LEU A 88 8.58 -6.60 -12.01
C LEU A 88 9.94 -7.03 -12.54
N LEU A 89 10.86 -6.08 -12.67
CA LEU A 89 12.28 -6.32 -12.87
C LEU A 89 12.99 -6.05 -11.56
N ILE A 90 13.48 -7.11 -10.92
CA ILE A 90 14.22 -7.04 -9.68
C ILE A 90 15.71 -7.31 -9.91
N VAL A 91 16.55 -6.62 -9.14
CA VAL A 91 18.01 -6.76 -9.18
C VAL A 91 18.56 -6.94 -7.76
N PRO A 92 19.71 -7.60 -7.60
CA PRO A 92 20.40 -7.64 -6.32
C PRO A 92 20.66 -6.23 -5.78
N SER A 93 20.46 -6.05 -4.48
CA SER A 93 20.76 -4.78 -3.79
C SER A 93 22.27 -4.53 -3.64
N SER A 94 23.14 -5.44 -4.10
CA SER A 94 24.61 -5.43 -3.94
C SER A 94 25.36 -4.27 -4.61
N ARG A 95 24.67 -3.32 -5.25
CA ARG A 95 25.22 -2.02 -5.67
C ARG A 95 24.78 -0.90 -4.72
N ILE A 96 25.05 -1.05 -3.44
CA ILE A 96 25.18 0.11 -2.56
C ILE A 96 26.68 0.29 -2.33
N LYS A 97 27.27 1.28 -3.01
CA LYS A 97 28.38 1.99 -2.35
C LYS A 97 27.78 2.47 -1.04
N TYR A 98 28.27 1.93 0.07
CA TYR A 98 27.89 2.36 1.42
C TYR A 98 27.82 3.89 1.45
N ASP A 99 26.59 4.40 1.51
CA ASP A 99 26.32 5.82 1.63
C ASP A 99 25.81 6.01 3.06
N PRO A 100 26.73 6.19 4.04
CA PRO A 100 26.42 6.12 5.47
C PRO A 100 25.25 7.02 5.85
N ILE A 101 25.10 8.14 5.13
CA ILE A 101 24.07 9.15 5.38
C ILE A 101 22.67 8.62 5.05
N LYS A 102 22.53 7.82 3.98
CA LYS A 102 21.22 7.28 3.58
C LYS A 102 20.79 6.12 4.44
N GLU A 103 21.71 5.21 4.77
CA GLU A 103 21.40 4.10 5.67
C GLU A 103 21.13 4.57 7.09
N GLU A 104 21.91 5.52 7.61
CA GLU A 104 21.66 6.12 8.93
C GLU A 104 20.30 6.81 8.95
N LYS A 105 19.93 7.52 7.88
CA LYS A 105 18.61 8.13 7.75
C LYS A 105 17.49 7.08 7.71
N GLN A 106 17.65 6.00 6.94
CA GLN A 106 16.67 4.92 6.88
C GLN A 106 16.53 4.17 8.20
N LEU A 107 17.65 3.90 8.88
CA LEU A 107 17.68 3.25 10.19
C LEU A 107 17.02 4.16 11.25
N MET A 108 17.30 5.47 11.19
CA MET A 108 16.67 6.46 12.05
C MET A 108 15.17 6.56 11.77
N GLU A 109 14.74 6.58 10.51
CA GLU A 109 13.33 6.59 10.10
C GLU A 109 12.60 5.33 10.57
N ALA A 110 13.20 4.15 10.40
CA ALA A 110 12.66 2.89 10.88
C ALA A 110 12.53 2.89 12.42
N LYS A 111 13.58 3.34 13.13
CA LYS A 111 13.57 3.44 14.59
C LYS A 111 12.55 4.45 15.10
N GLN A 112 12.39 5.59 14.41
CA GLN A 112 11.36 6.58 14.71
C GLN A 112 9.95 6.03 14.46
N GLN A 113 9.74 5.29 13.38
CA GLN A 113 8.45 4.63 13.11
C GLN A 113 8.12 3.60 14.19
N GLU A 114 9.10 2.81 14.62
CA GLU A 114 8.91 1.82 15.69
C GLU A 114 8.61 2.48 17.03
N LEU A 115 9.36 3.53 17.40
CA LEU A 115 9.08 4.34 18.59
C LEU A 115 7.66 4.92 18.55
N LYS A 116 7.25 5.47 17.42
CA LYS A 116 5.90 6.03 17.24
C LYS A 116 4.82 4.97 17.41
N ARG A 117 5.01 3.76 16.87
CA ARG A 117 4.08 2.63 17.06
C ARG A 117 3.97 2.24 18.54
N ILE A 118 5.10 2.20 19.25
CA ILE A 118 5.13 1.88 20.69
C ILE A 118 4.42 2.98 21.50
N GLU A 119 4.67 4.25 21.18
CA GLU A 119 3.98 5.38 21.83
C GLU A 119 2.48 5.36 21.56
N GLU A 120 2.05 5.16 20.32
CA GLU A 120 0.63 5.04 19.97
C GLU A 120 -0.02 3.83 20.68
N ALA A 121 0.67 2.71 20.78
CA ALA A 121 0.19 1.53 21.51
C ALA A 121 0.09 1.80 23.02
N LYS A 122 1.10 2.43 23.62
CA LYS A 122 1.09 2.82 25.04
C LYS A 122 0.01 3.83 25.35
N GLN A 123 -0.17 4.84 24.49
CA GLN A 123 -1.23 5.83 24.65
C GLN A 123 -2.61 5.18 24.63
N LYS A 124 -2.85 4.21 23.72
CA LYS A 124 -4.11 3.45 23.71
C LYS A 124 -4.35 2.66 25.00
N VAL A 125 -3.31 2.10 25.62
CA VAL A 125 -3.44 1.38 26.91
C VAL A 125 -3.75 2.36 28.05
N VAL A 126 -3.07 3.50 28.10
CA VAL A 126 -3.33 4.56 29.10
C VAL A 126 -4.75 5.13 28.95
N ASP A 127 -5.20 5.37 27.72
CA ASP A 127 -6.56 5.84 27.44
C ASP A 127 -7.62 4.82 27.87
N GLN A 128 -7.33 3.51 27.73
CA GLN A 128 -8.19 2.42 28.23
C GLN A 128 -8.22 2.33 29.76
N GLU A 129 -7.09 2.51 30.45
CA GLU A 129 -7.01 2.49 31.92
C GLU A 129 -7.68 3.72 32.57
N GLN A 130 -7.70 4.87 31.88
CA GLN A 130 -8.27 6.12 32.39
C GLN A 130 -9.78 6.27 32.17
N HIS A 131 -10.47 5.26 31.61
CA HIS A 131 -11.90 5.35 31.24
C HIS A 131 -12.22 6.65 30.45
N LEU A 132 -11.26 7.16 29.67
CA LEU A 132 -11.57 8.15 28.65
C LEU A 132 -12.53 7.45 27.67
N PRO A 133 -13.59 8.11 27.19
CA PRO A 133 -14.47 7.50 26.21
C PRO A 133 -13.59 7.01 25.06
N GLU A 134 -13.62 5.70 24.78
CA GLU A 134 -13.00 5.11 23.60
C GLU A 134 -13.28 6.08 22.46
N LYS A 135 -12.22 6.58 21.82
CA LYS A 135 -12.34 7.45 20.66
C LYS A 135 -13.22 6.68 19.69
N GLN A 136 -14.50 7.06 19.61
CA GLN A 136 -15.45 6.32 18.82
C GLN A 136 -14.91 6.31 17.40
N ASP A 137 -14.71 5.12 16.84
CA ASP A 137 -14.28 4.99 15.46
C ASP A 137 -15.18 5.89 14.63
N THR A 138 -14.55 6.86 13.98
CA THR A 138 -15.24 7.78 13.10
C THR A 138 -15.97 6.96 12.04
N PHE A 139 -17.08 7.50 11.55
CA PHE A 139 -17.86 6.84 10.49
C PHE A 139 -16.97 6.38 9.31
N ALA A 140 -15.92 7.13 9.00
CA ALA A 140 -14.90 6.76 8.03
C ALA A 140 -14.09 5.50 8.41
N GLU A 141 -13.59 5.39 9.65
CA GLU A 141 -12.82 4.23 10.11
C GLU A 141 -13.62 2.92 10.06
N LYS A 142 -14.92 2.97 10.42
CA LYS A 142 -15.81 1.81 10.29
C LYS A 142 -16.01 1.40 8.83
N LEU A 143 -16.13 2.36 7.93
CA LEU A 143 -16.23 2.08 6.49
C LEU A 143 -14.94 1.47 5.93
N VAL A 144 -13.78 2.02 6.30
CA VAL A 144 -12.47 1.45 5.90
C VAL A 144 -12.33 0.01 6.38
N THR A 145 -12.65 -0.24 7.65
CA THR A 145 -12.63 -1.58 8.24
C THR A 145 -13.53 -2.54 7.48
N GLN A 146 -14.74 -2.10 7.11
CA GLN A 146 -15.68 -2.92 6.36
C GLN A 146 -15.20 -3.21 4.93
N ILE A 147 -14.58 -2.24 4.26
CA ILE A 147 -13.99 -2.42 2.92
C ILE A 147 -12.90 -3.51 2.95
N ILE A 148 -12.03 -3.49 3.96
CA ILE A 148 -10.91 -4.43 4.08
C ILE A 148 -11.39 -5.82 4.51
N LYS A 149 -12.37 -5.90 5.43
CA LYS A 149 -12.83 -7.14 6.05
C LYS A 149 -13.30 -8.20 5.03
N ASN A 150 -13.89 -7.77 3.91
CA ASN A 150 -14.39 -8.65 2.86
C ASN A 150 -13.78 -8.31 1.49
N LEU A 151 -12.50 -7.92 1.49
CA LEU A 151 -11.75 -7.63 0.28
C LEU A 151 -11.35 -8.95 -0.40
N GLN A 152 -11.81 -9.15 -1.63
CA GLN A 152 -11.40 -10.24 -2.50
C GLN A 152 -10.41 -9.71 -3.54
N VAL A 153 -9.24 -10.33 -3.61
CA VAL A 153 -8.18 -9.90 -4.51
C VAL A 153 -7.97 -10.95 -5.59
N LYS A 154 -8.02 -10.52 -6.86
CA LYS A 154 -7.66 -11.33 -8.02
C LYS A 154 -6.45 -10.69 -8.69
N ILE A 155 -5.39 -11.47 -8.85
CA ILE A 155 -4.19 -11.02 -9.54
C ILE A 155 -3.98 -11.91 -10.77
N SER A 156 -3.77 -11.31 -11.94
CA SER A 156 -3.61 -12.03 -13.21
C SER A 156 -2.43 -11.47 -14.01
N SER A 157 -1.80 -12.32 -14.83
CA SER A 157 -0.67 -11.94 -15.70
C SER A 157 0.49 -11.32 -14.92
N ILE A 158 1.09 -12.12 -14.04
CA ILE A 158 2.26 -11.73 -13.23
C ILE A 158 3.53 -12.20 -13.94
N HIS A 159 4.45 -11.29 -14.18
CA HIS A 159 5.78 -11.60 -14.69
C HIS A 159 6.84 -10.93 -13.81
N ILE A 160 7.67 -11.74 -13.17
CA ILE A 160 8.77 -11.29 -12.33
C ILE A 160 10.06 -11.76 -12.99
N ARG A 161 10.91 -10.82 -13.36
CA ARG A 161 12.24 -11.05 -13.92
C ARG A 161 13.29 -10.63 -12.91
N TYR A 162 14.22 -11.53 -12.64
CA TYR A 162 15.39 -11.26 -11.83
C TYR A 162 16.61 -11.16 -12.74
N GLU A 163 17.36 -10.06 -12.62
CA GLU A 163 18.62 -9.83 -13.33
C GLU A 163 19.75 -9.74 -12.32
N ASP A 164 20.68 -10.69 -12.37
CA ASP A 164 21.89 -10.69 -11.55
C ASP A 164 23.14 -10.58 -12.43
N ASP A 165 23.63 -9.35 -12.58
CA ASP A 165 24.87 -9.04 -13.29
C ASP A 165 26.12 -9.10 -12.36
N ILE A 166 25.97 -9.62 -11.13
CA ILE A 166 26.96 -9.51 -10.05
C ILE A 166 27.51 -10.88 -9.68
N THR A 167 26.64 -11.86 -9.40
CA THR A 167 27.08 -13.16 -8.88
C THR A 167 27.70 -14.05 -9.97
N ASN A 168 27.34 -13.84 -11.24
CA ASN A 168 27.79 -14.68 -12.34
C ASN A 168 28.27 -13.81 -13.52
N ARG A 169 29.45 -13.20 -13.38
CA ARG A 169 30.12 -12.51 -14.49
C ARG A 169 30.89 -13.54 -15.32
N ASP A 170 30.49 -13.72 -16.58
CA ASP A 170 31.37 -14.26 -17.62
C ASP A 170 32.49 -13.25 -17.97
#